data_AF-A0A2E8K4J5-F1
#
_entry.id   AF-A0A2E8K4J5-F1
#
_cell.length_a   1.000
_cell.length_b   1.000
_cell.length_c   1.000
_cell.angle_alpha   90.00
_cell.angle_beta   90.00
_cell.angle_gamma   90.00
#
_symmetry.space_group_name_H-M   'P 1'
#
loop_
_entity.id
_entity.type
_entity.pdbx_description
1 polymer ?
#
loop_
_entity_poly.entity_id
_entity_poly.type
_entity_poly.pdbx_seq_one_letter_code
_entity_poly.pdbx_strand_id
1 'polypeptide(L)' 'EATQELKAGKFLHLHHRRYPRLLFERLEKMGFEHDTRSGPDDSCKVFIWRGDDNEARQRALESASEYQVWSE' A
#
# COMPACT_ATOMS: atom_id res chain seq x y z
N GLU A 1 -4.80 9.42 -13.42
CA GLU A 1 -4.21 8.14 -12.96
C GLU A 1 -3.01 8.43 -12.05
N ALA A 2 -3.03 8.09 -10.76
CA ALA A 2 -1.90 8.40 -9.84
C ALA A 2 -0.82 7.29 -9.79
N THR A 3 -1.14 6.09 -10.28
CA THR A 3 -0.25 4.92 -10.26
C THR A 3 0.73 4.88 -11.44
N GLN A 4 0.50 5.64 -12.52
CA GLN A 4 1.38 5.68 -13.68
C GLN A 4 2.62 6.57 -13.51
N GLU A 5 2.60 7.47 -12.52
CA GLU A 5 3.73 8.36 -12.20
C GLU A 5 4.60 7.85 -11.04
N LEU A 6 4.35 6.62 -10.56
CA LEU A 6 5.18 6.01 -9.53
C LEU A 6 6.58 5.75 -10.10
N LYS A 7 7.51 6.66 -9.79
CA LYS A 7 8.94 6.46 -10.06
C LYS A 7 9.45 5.24 -9.30
N ALA A 8 10.44 4.55 -9.87
CA ALA A 8 11.17 3.49 -9.19
C ALA A 8 11.67 3.94 -7.81
N GLY A 9 11.58 3.08 -6.81
CA GLY A 9 11.88 3.38 -5.40
C GLY A 9 10.83 4.21 -4.64
N LYS A 10 9.70 4.57 -5.27
CA LYS A 10 8.55 5.17 -4.60
C LYS A 10 7.44 4.15 -4.37
N PHE A 11 6.73 4.33 -3.27
CA PHE A 11 5.52 3.59 -2.92
C PHE A 11 4.36 4.57 -2.77
N LEU A 12 3.13 4.08 -2.93
CA LEU A 12 1.90 4.83 -2.75
C LEU A 12 1.32 4.47 -1.37
N HIS A 13 1.17 5.48 -0.51
CA HIS A 13 0.52 5.32 0.79
C HIS A 13 -0.90 5.87 0.67
N LEU A 14 -1.86 4.95 0.69
CA LEU A 14 -3.27 5.25 0.62
C LEU A 14 -3.86 5.18 2.02
N HIS A 15 -4.37 6.31 2.50
CA HIS A 15 -5.12 6.38 3.75
C HIS A 15 -6.60 6.39 3.44
N HIS A 16 -7.34 5.41 3.95
CA HIS A 16 -8.76 5.32 3.73
C HIS A 16 -9.52 4.93 5.00
N ARG A 17 -10.71 5.50 5.19
CA ARG A 17 -11.58 5.13 6.32
C ARG A 17 -12.37 3.84 6.11
N ARG A 18 -12.35 3.29 4.89
CA ARG A 18 -13.03 2.04 4.54
C ARG A 18 -12.06 1.15 3.78
N TYR A 19 -12.30 -0.15 3.75
CA TYR A 19 -11.45 -1.10 3.02
C TYR A 19 -11.76 -1.07 1.51
N PRO A 20 -10.84 -0.55 0.65
CA PRO A 20 -11.13 -0.33 -0.77
C PRO A 20 -10.87 -1.60 -1.60
N ARG A 21 -11.81 -2.57 -1.56
CA ARG A 21 -11.70 -3.87 -2.27
C ARG A 21 -11.37 -3.75 -3.77
N LEU A 22 -12.02 -2.81 -4.46
CA LEU A 22 -11.84 -2.57 -5.90
C LEU A 22 -10.44 -2.10 -6.27
N LEU A 23 -9.72 -1.49 -5.32
CA LEU A 23 -8.35 -1.05 -5.55
C LEU A 23 -7.42 -2.26 -5.63
N PHE A 24 -7.53 -3.18 -4.68
CA PHE A 24 -6.69 -4.38 -4.59
C PHE A 24 -6.78 -5.25 -5.84
N GLU A 25 -8.00 -5.51 -6.33
CA GLU A 25 -8.19 -6.27 -7.58
C GLU A 25 -7.49 -5.63 -8.78
N ARG A 26 -7.41 -4.29 -8.83
CA ARG A 26 -6.68 -3.57 -9.88
C ARG A 26 -5.17 -3.63 -9.67
N LEU A 27 -4.69 -3.55 -8.43
CA LEU A 27 -3.27 -3.63 -8.10
C LEU A 27 -2.68 -4.98 -8.47
N GLU A 28 -3.37 -6.07 -8.10
CA GLU A 28 -2.97 -7.43 -8.46
C GLU A 28 -2.89 -7.60 -9.98
N LYS A 29 -3.90 -7.12 -10.72
CA LYS A 29 -3.90 -7.15 -12.20
C LYS A 29 -2.76 -6.33 -12.82
N MET A 30 -2.31 -5.28 -12.16
CA MET A 30 -1.22 -4.44 -12.64
C MET A 30 0.17 -4.93 -12.18
N GLY A 31 0.26 -6.00 -11.38
CA GLY A 31 1.52 -6.52 -10.85
C GLY A 31 2.11 -5.68 -9.70
N PHE A 32 1.26 -4.97 -8.98
CA PHE A 32 1.65 -4.23 -7.79
C PHE A 32 1.38 -5.07 -6.54
N GLU A 33 2.32 -5.04 -5.61
CA GLU A 33 2.16 -5.61 -4.29
C GLU A 33 1.66 -4.52 -3.33
N HIS A 34 1.01 -4.98 -2.25
CA HIS A 34 0.47 -4.07 -1.25
C HIS A 34 0.44 -4.71 0.14
N ASP A 35 0.52 -3.88 1.17
CA ASP A 35 0.37 -4.26 2.58
C ASP A 35 -0.64 -3.34 3.24
N THR A 36 -1.51 -3.93 4.04
CA THR A 36 -2.62 -3.22 4.69
C THR A 36 -2.44 -3.19 6.19
N ARG A 37 -2.58 -2.00 6.77
CA ARG A 37 -2.37 -1.70 8.19
C ARG A 37 -3.54 -0.95 8.80
N SER A 38 -3.73 -1.13 10.11
CA SER A 38 -4.66 -0.34 10.90
C SER A 38 -3.97 0.91 11.44
N GLY A 39 -4.56 2.06 11.14
CA GLY A 39 -4.24 3.33 11.77
C GLY A 39 -5.02 3.52 13.08
N PRO A 40 -4.62 4.51 13.91
CA PRO A 40 -5.17 4.72 15.25
C PRO A 40 -6.65 5.17 15.29
N ASP A 41 -7.26 5.54 14.17
CA ASP A 41 -8.63 6.07 14.06
C ASP A 41 -9.57 5.10 13.29
N ASP A 42 -9.38 3.78 13.44
CA ASP A 42 -10.07 2.76 12.62
C ASP A 42 -9.82 2.91 11.10
N SER A 43 -8.81 3.69 10.75
CA SER A 43 -8.50 4.01 9.36
C SER A 43 -7.59 2.93 8.77
N CYS A 44 -7.96 2.43 7.60
CA CYS A 44 -7.16 1.49 6.83
C CYS A 44 -6.04 2.24 6.08
N LYS A 45 -4.80 1.82 6.29
CA LYS A 45 -3.62 2.33 5.59
C LYS A 45 -3.11 1.25 4.66
N VAL A 46 -3.10 1.54 3.37
CA VAL A 46 -2.64 0.63 2.34
C VAL A 46 -1.35 1.18 1.76
N PHE A 47 -0.29 0.41 1.85
CA PHE A 47 0.99 0.69 1.22
C PHE A 47 1.08 -0.12 -0.06
N ILE A 48 1.38 0.52 -1.18
CA ILE A 48 1.34 -0.07 -2.52
C ILE A 48 2.68 0.19 -3.19
N TRP A 49 3.30 -0.84 -3.73
CA TRP A 49 4.57 -0.72 -4.45
C TRP A 49 4.57 -1.62 -5.68
N ARG A 50 5.51 -1.36 -6.61
CA ARG A 50 5.72 -2.25 -7.75
C ARG A 50 6.36 -3.54 -7.25
N GLY A 51 5.82 -4.71 -7.60
CA GLY A 51 6.39 -5.99 -7.17
C GLY A 51 7.83 -6.23 -7.65
N ASP A 52 8.22 -5.58 -8.75
CA ASP A 52 9.58 -5.64 -9.29
C ASP A 52 10.56 -4.66 -8.58
N ASP A 53 10.08 -3.80 -7.69
CA ASP A 53 10.85 -2.73 -7.05
C ASP A 53 11.10 -3.01 -5.56
N ASN A 54 12.26 -3.62 -5.28
CA ASN A 54 12.64 -4.03 -3.93
C ASN A 54 12.90 -2.84 -3.00
N GLU A 55 13.40 -1.72 -3.52
CA GLU A 55 13.63 -0.50 -2.74
C GLU A 55 12.29 0.10 -2.27
N ALA A 56 11.32 0.20 -3.16
CA ALA A 56 9.97 0.65 -2.82
C ALA A 56 9.31 -0.29 -1.79
N ARG A 57 9.49 -1.61 -1.95
CA ARG A 57 9.03 -2.61 -0.97
C ARG A 57 9.62 -2.36 0.42
N GLN A 58 10.94 -2.21 0.53
CA GLN A 58 11.58 -2.01 1.83
C GLN A 58 11.09 -0.74 2.52
N ARG A 59 10.98 0.38 1.78
CA ARG A 59 10.47 1.64 2.34
C ARG A 59 9.00 1.56 2.74
N ALA A 60 8.19 0.88 1.95
CA ALA A 60 6.79 0.65 2.27
C ALA A 60 6.65 -0.17 3.55
N LEU A 61 7.44 -1.26 3.70
CA LEU A 61 7.44 -2.10 4.90
C LEU A 61 7.98 -1.35 6.13
N GLU A 62 9.02 -0.54 5.97
CA GLU A 62 9.55 0.30 7.05
C GLU A 62 8.49 1.28 7.55
N SER A 63 7.81 1.97 6.63
CA SER A 63 6.69 2.86 6.96
C SER A 63 5.51 2.07 7.56
N ALA A 64 5.21 0.89 7.04
CA ALA A 64 4.13 0.03 7.53
C ALA A 64 4.40 -0.51 8.95
N SER A 65 5.67 -0.67 9.32
CA SER A 65 6.10 -1.12 10.65
C SER A 65 5.75 -0.12 11.76
N GLU A 66 5.54 1.16 11.40
CA GLU A 66 5.03 2.18 12.34
C GLU A 66 3.53 2.01 12.66
N TYR A 67 2.83 1.12 11.95
CA TYR A 67 1.39 0.90 12.10
C TYR A 67 1.07 -0.53 12.56
N GLN A 68 -0.04 -0.69 13.28
CA GLN A 68 -0.50 -2.01 13.68
C GLN A 68 -0.95 -2.82 12.46
N VAL A 69 -0.69 -4.13 12.51
CA VAL A 69 -1.22 -5.08 11.52
C VAL A 69 -2.75 -4.97 11.51
N TRP A 70 -3.34 -4.90 10.33
CA TRP A 70 -4.79 -4.93 10.20
C TRP A 70 -5.32 -6.26 10.74
N SER A 71 -6.15 -6.20 11.79
CA SER A 71 -6.93 -7.35 12.26
C SER A 71 -8.35 -7.18 11.77
N GLU A 72 -8.80 -8.11 10.92
CA GLU A 72 -10.18 -8.23 10.42
C GLU A 72 -11.20 -8.45 11.54
#